data_AF-A0A653Z1R3-F1
#
_entry.id   AF-A0A653Z1R3-F1
#
_cell.length_a   1.000
_cell.length_b   1.000
_cell.length_c   1.000
_cell.angle_alpha   90.00
_cell.angle_beta   90.00
_cell.angle_gamma   90.00
#
_symmetry.space_group_name_H-M   'P 1'
#
loop_
_entity.id
_entity.type
_entity.pdbx_description
1 polymer ?
#
loop_
_entity_poly.entity_id
_entity_poly.type
_entity_poly.pdbx_seq_one_letter_code
_entity_poly.pdbx_strand_id
1 'polypeptide(L)'
;MVAPVLALAIGTASSTSLAAVGLRTTDATGCHLTDGRGFEAPTIVLMAGAFREPSLGPETALKIIDVAIGAGCDIDEPDALGLSPSNAAILYNEPVLVRRFLEGGANPYAKIISQKKLLNGNNSFEFLELLEARDKRRNRQALRKVLGTPR
;
A
#
# COMPACT_ATOMS: atom_id res chain seq x y z
N MET A 1 12.18 -43.77 -0.36
CA MET A 1 12.54 -43.35 1.01
C MET A 1 12.35 -41.85 1.10
N VAL A 2 11.86 -41.40 2.24
CA VAL A 2 11.17 -40.13 2.49
C VAL A 2 12.13 -38.93 2.45
N ALA A 3 11.66 -37.82 1.90
CA ALA A 3 12.31 -36.51 1.89
C ALA A 3 12.53 -35.93 3.30
N PRO A 4 13.30 -34.83 3.40
CA PRO A 4 12.86 -33.68 4.15
C PRO A 4 12.60 -32.53 3.17
N VAL A 5 11.32 -32.26 2.93
CA VAL A 5 10.86 -30.96 2.43
C VAL A 5 11.18 -29.96 3.53
N LEU A 6 12.13 -29.07 3.27
CA LEU A 6 12.43 -27.93 4.11
C LEU A 6 11.20 -27.01 4.08
N ALA A 7 10.29 -27.21 5.04
CA ALA A 7 9.09 -26.40 5.18
C ALA A 7 9.50 -24.95 5.48
N LEU A 8 9.20 -24.05 4.55
CA LEU A 8 9.30 -22.61 4.72
C LEU A 8 8.44 -22.19 5.93
N ALA A 9 9.08 -21.89 7.06
CA ALA A 9 8.42 -21.36 8.25
C ALA A 9 8.07 -19.85 8.14
N ILE A 10 8.06 -19.28 6.94
CA ILE A 10 7.88 -17.83 6.72
C ILE A 10 6.39 -17.45 6.56
N GLY A 11 5.50 -18.42 6.30
CA GLY A 11 4.10 -18.15 5.92
C GLY A 11 3.05 -18.05 7.03
N THR A 12 3.35 -18.42 8.28
CA THR A 12 2.29 -18.61 9.31
C THR A 12 1.86 -17.33 10.02
N ALA A 13 2.78 -16.40 10.27
CA ALA A 13 2.48 -15.16 10.98
C ALA A 13 1.62 -14.22 10.13
N SER A 14 2.02 -13.99 8.87
CA SER A 14 1.28 -13.10 7.96
C SER A 14 -0.11 -13.66 7.61
N SER A 15 -0.25 -14.98 7.44
CA SER A 15 -1.56 -15.58 7.15
C SER A 15 -2.54 -15.48 8.32
N THR A 16 -2.06 -15.62 9.56
CA THR A 16 -2.92 -15.48 10.75
C THR A 16 -3.34 -14.02 10.94
N SER A 17 -2.43 -13.06 10.71
CA SER A 17 -2.74 -11.63 10.73
C SER A 17 -3.73 -11.22 9.62
N LEU A 18 -3.58 -11.76 8.42
CA LEU A 18 -4.54 -11.52 7.32
C LEU A 18 -5.91 -12.11 7.65
N ALA A 19 -5.96 -13.33 8.20
CA ALA A 19 -7.21 -13.95 8.61
C ALA A 19 -7.95 -13.15 9.70
N ALA A 20 -7.23 -12.46 10.59
CA ALA A 20 -7.83 -11.60 11.61
C ALA A 20 -8.62 -10.42 11.01
N VAL A 21 -8.28 -9.99 9.79
CA VAL A 21 -9.03 -8.99 9.02
C VAL A 21 -9.87 -9.62 7.89
N GLY A 22 -10.07 -10.93 7.90
CA GLY A 22 -10.87 -11.65 6.91
C GLY A 22 -10.25 -11.74 5.53
N LEU A 23 -8.93 -11.56 5.41
CA LEU A 23 -8.19 -11.60 4.15
C LEU A 23 -7.34 -12.87 4.04
N ARG A 24 -7.03 -13.25 2.82
CA ARG A 24 -6.12 -14.34 2.45
C ARG A 24 -5.46 -14.03 1.11
N THR A 25 -4.31 -14.64 0.83
CA THR A 25 -3.65 -14.51 -0.47
C THR A 25 -4.45 -15.23 -1.57
N THR A 26 -4.40 -14.69 -2.78
CA THR A 26 -5.01 -15.32 -3.96
C THR A 26 -4.13 -16.45 -4.52
N ASP A 27 -2.81 -16.32 -4.36
CA ASP A 27 -1.81 -17.28 -4.79
C ASP A 27 -0.60 -17.33 -3.82
N ALA A 28 0.49 -17.99 -4.26
CA ALA A 28 1.73 -18.12 -3.49
C ALA A 28 2.61 -16.86 -3.51
N THR A 29 2.39 -15.93 -4.43
CA THR A 29 3.13 -14.66 -4.50
C THR A 29 2.70 -13.73 -3.38
N GLY A 30 1.42 -13.78 -3.01
CA GLY A 30 0.83 -12.89 -2.01
C GLY A 30 0.78 -11.44 -2.49
N CYS A 31 0.85 -11.17 -3.79
CA CYS A 31 0.73 -9.83 -4.35
C CYS A 31 -0.71 -9.33 -4.39
N HIS A 32 -1.68 -10.24 -4.32
CA HIS A 32 -3.10 -9.94 -4.21
C HIS A 32 -3.73 -10.62 -2.99
N LEU A 33 -4.67 -9.92 -2.37
CA LEU A 33 -5.46 -10.39 -1.24
C LEU A 33 -6.93 -10.41 -1.61
N THR A 34 -7.65 -11.41 -1.09
CA THR A 34 -9.09 -11.58 -1.28
C THR A 34 -9.78 -11.88 0.04
N ASP A 35 -11.07 -11.54 0.15
CA ASP A 35 -11.95 -12.06 1.20
C ASP A 35 -12.67 -13.36 0.76
N GLY A 36 -12.53 -13.72 -0.52
CA GLY A 36 -13.20 -14.82 -1.22
C GLY A 36 -14.72 -14.72 -1.26
N ARG A 37 -15.26 -13.50 -1.13
CA ARG A 37 -16.66 -13.13 -1.38
C ARG A 37 -16.77 -12.13 -2.53
N GLY A 38 -15.76 -12.09 -3.41
CA GLY A 38 -15.73 -11.25 -4.60
C GLY A 38 -14.89 -9.98 -4.47
N PHE A 39 -14.27 -9.72 -3.30
CA PHE A 39 -13.27 -8.67 -3.17
C PHE A 39 -11.87 -9.22 -3.44
N GLU A 40 -11.10 -8.51 -4.26
CA GLU A 40 -9.68 -8.75 -4.50
C GLU A 40 -8.98 -7.41 -4.71
N ALA A 41 -7.78 -7.25 -4.15
CA ALA A 41 -6.97 -6.04 -4.34
C ALA A 41 -5.46 -6.32 -4.18
N PRO A 42 -4.60 -5.46 -4.76
CA PRO A 42 -3.16 -5.57 -4.55
C PRO A 42 -2.80 -5.38 -3.08
N THR A 43 -1.91 -6.23 -2.58
CA THR A 43 -1.54 -6.33 -1.17
C THR A 43 -1.01 -5.01 -0.63
N ILE A 44 -0.11 -4.36 -1.36
CA ILE A 44 0.63 -3.20 -0.86
C ILE A 44 -0.31 -2.01 -0.64
N VAL A 45 -1.16 -1.68 -1.62
CA VAL A 45 -2.12 -0.57 -1.50
C VAL A 45 -3.21 -0.88 -0.48
N LEU A 46 -3.68 -2.14 -0.41
CA LEU A 46 -4.67 -2.53 0.57
C LEU A 46 -4.13 -2.38 2.00
N MET A 47 -2.91 -2.83 2.26
CA MET A 47 -2.26 -2.69 3.56
C MET A 47 -1.94 -1.23 3.91
N ALA A 48 -1.70 -0.36 2.91
CA ALA A 48 -1.59 1.07 3.15
C ALA A 48 -2.91 1.66 3.69
N GLY A 49 -4.05 1.21 3.16
CA GLY A 49 -5.38 1.59 3.67
C GLY A 49 -5.71 0.97 5.04
N ALA A 50 -5.26 -0.26 5.28
CA ALA A 50 -5.43 -0.96 6.55
C ALA A 50 -4.38 -0.61 7.62
N PHE A 51 -3.46 0.33 7.35
CA PHE A 51 -2.34 0.64 8.25
C PHE A 51 -2.76 1.06 9.66
N ARG A 52 -3.93 1.68 9.79
CA ARG A 52 -4.52 2.09 11.08
C ARG A 52 -5.67 1.19 11.54
N GLU A 53 -5.91 0.08 10.86
CA GLU A 53 -6.98 -0.86 11.22
C GLU A 53 -6.69 -1.46 12.60
N PRO A 54 -7.57 -1.27 13.61
CA PRO A 54 -7.32 -1.72 14.98
C PRO A 54 -7.02 -3.22 15.10
N SER A 55 -7.63 -4.03 14.24
CA SER A 55 -7.49 -5.49 14.27
C SER A 55 -6.16 -5.98 13.69
N LEU A 56 -5.42 -5.12 12.99
CA LEU A 56 -4.13 -5.44 12.35
C LEU A 56 -2.97 -4.69 13.00
N GLY A 57 -3.13 -3.38 13.19
CA GLY A 57 -2.11 -2.47 13.70
C GLY A 57 -1.03 -2.08 12.67
N PRO A 58 -0.35 -0.94 12.87
CA PRO A 58 0.60 -0.38 11.90
C PRO A 58 1.85 -1.24 11.71
N GLU A 59 2.35 -1.89 12.76
CA GLU A 59 3.54 -2.74 12.66
C GLU A 59 3.28 -3.98 11.78
N THR A 60 2.14 -4.63 11.97
CA THR A 60 1.74 -5.79 11.18
C THR A 60 1.49 -5.40 9.73
N ALA A 61 0.77 -4.31 9.48
CA ALA A 61 0.53 -3.80 8.14
C ALA A 61 1.85 -3.49 7.41
N LEU A 62 2.79 -2.81 8.08
CA LEU A 62 4.10 -2.51 7.54
C LEU A 62 4.91 -3.78 7.23
N LYS A 63 4.87 -4.77 8.11
CA LYS A 63 5.52 -6.06 7.88
C LYS A 63 4.95 -6.78 6.65
N ILE A 64 3.63 -6.76 6.46
CA ILE A 64 3.01 -7.37 5.27
C ILE A 64 3.43 -6.62 4.01
N ILE A 65 3.45 -5.28 4.05
CA ILE A 65 3.98 -4.43 2.97
C ILE A 65 5.43 -4.81 2.62
N ASP A 66 6.30 -4.93 3.62
CA ASP A 66 7.71 -5.24 3.42
C ASP A 66 7.92 -6.63 2.81
N VAL A 67 7.15 -7.62 3.25
CA VAL A 67 7.16 -8.96 2.67
C VAL A 67 6.71 -8.93 1.22
N ALA A 68 5.63 -8.21 0.89
CA ALA A 68 5.15 -8.11 -0.49
C ALA A 68 6.16 -7.41 -1.41
N ILE A 69 6.77 -6.31 -0.96
CA ILE A 69 7.86 -5.64 -1.70
C ILE A 69 9.04 -6.60 -1.91
N GLY A 70 9.46 -7.31 -0.86
CA GLY A 70 10.57 -8.28 -0.94
C GLY A 70 10.26 -9.49 -1.83
N ALA A 71 8.99 -9.84 -2.00
CA ALA A 71 8.53 -10.89 -2.91
C ALA A 71 8.45 -10.42 -4.38
N GLY A 72 8.68 -9.14 -4.66
CA GLY A 72 8.65 -8.58 -6.00
C GLY A 72 7.27 -8.15 -6.50
N CYS A 73 6.31 -7.94 -5.60
CA CYS A 73 5.03 -7.34 -5.96
C CYS A 73 5.23 -5.91 -6.48
N ASP A 74 4.42 -5.50 -7.47
CA ASP A 74 4.53 -4.18 -8.06
C ASP A 74 4.17 -3.10 -7.02
N ILE A 75 5.17 -2.31 -6.64
CA ILE A 75 5.08 -1.27 -5.62
C ILE A 75 4.23 -0.07 -6.07
N ASP A 76 3.95 0.05 -7.37
CA ASP A 76 3.12 1.10 -7.94
C ASP A 76 1.74 0.59 -8.40
N GLU A 77 1.43 -0.70 -8.19
CA GLU A 77 0.16 -1.29 -8.61
C GLU A 77 -1.04 -0.57 -7.99
N PRO A 78 -1.93 0.02 -8.81
CA PRO A 78 -3.00 0.85 -8.30
C PRO A 78 -4.18 0.05 -7.76
N ASP A 79 -4.90 0.64 -6.80
CA ASP A 79 -6.21 0.15 -6.40
C ASP A 79 -7.29 0.43 -7.47
N ALA A 80 -8.53 0.01 -7.19
CA ALA A 80 -9.68 0.24 -8.07
C ALA A 80 -10.04 1.72 -8.29
N LEU A 81 -9.46 2.66 -7.51
CA LEU A 81 -9.61 4.10 -7.71
C LEU A 81 -8.50 4.71 -8.57
N GLY A 82 -7.48 3.92 -8.92
CA GLY A 82 -6.29 4.36 -9.64
C GLY A 82 -5.16 4.85 -8.75
N LEU A 83 -5.27 4.66 -7.43
CA LEU A 83 -4.26 5.12 -6.48
C LEU A 83 -3.20 4.04 -6.29
N SER A 84 -1.95 4.35 -6.63
CA SER A 84 -0.80 3.56 -6.18
C SER A 84 -0.69 3.57 -4.64
N PRO A 85 0.06 2.65 -4.03
CA PRO A 85 0.30 2.64 -2.58
C PRO A 85 0.79 3.98 -2.02
N SER A 86 1.70 4.66 -2.73
CA SER A 86 2.19 6.00 -2.38
C SER A 86 1.05 7.04 -2.36
N ASN A 87 0.17 7.03 -3.35
CA ASN A 87 -0.96 7.95 -3.41
C ASN A 87 -1.99 7.63 -2.33
N ALA A 88 -2.27 6.36 -2.03
CA ALA A 88 -3.12 5.98 -0.91
C ALA A 88 -2.54 6.49 0.43
N ALA A 89 -1.25 6.30 0.68
CA ALA A 89 -0.59 6.82 1.88
C ALA A 89 -0.66 8.36 1.99
N ILE A 90 -0.55 9.08 0.87
CA ILE A 90 -0.75 10.54 0.81
C ILE A 90 -2.20 10.90 1.19
N LEU A 91 -3.19 10.19 0.64
CA LEU A 91 -4.61 10.38 0.96
C LEU A 91 -4.86 10.22 2.46
N TYR A 92 -4.34 9.15 3.06
CA TYR A 92 -4.48 8.83 4.48
C TYR A 92 -3.57 9.67 5.41
N ASN A 93 -2.70 10.51 4.85
CA ASN A 93 -1.75 11.34 5.59
C ASN A 93 -0.79 10.51 6.45
N GLU A 94 -0.17 9.50 5.84
CA GLU A 94 0.78 8.57 6.48
C GLU A 94 2.21 8.73 5.90
N PRO A 95 3.00 9.70 6.39
CA PRO A 95 4.36 9.95 5.88
C PRO A 95 5.32 8.78 6.02
N VAL A 96 5.11 7.91 7.03
CA VAL A 96 5.92 6.71 7.24
C VAL A 96 5.80 5.76 6.05
N LEU A 97 4.58 5.55 5.55
CA LEU A 97 4.33 4.72 4.38
C LEU A 97 4.86 5.35 3.10
N VAL A 98 4.64 6.65 2.89
CA VAL A 98 5.18 7.36 1.72
C VAL A 98 6.71 7.22 1.66
N ARG A 99 7.40 7.40 2.80
CA ARG A 99 8.84 7.19 2.89
C ARG A 99 9.20 5.77 2.48
N ARG A 100 8.52 4.78 3.07
CA ARG A 100 8.83 3.38 2.84
C ARG A 100 8.66 2.97 1.39
N PHE A 101 7.62 3.46 0.72
CA PHE A 101 7.38 3.18 -0.70
C PHE A 101 8.43 3.84 -1.60
N LEU A 102 8.80 5.10 -1.33
CA LEU A 102 9.88 5.77 -2.06
C LEU A 102 11.23 5.06 -1.89
N GLU A 103 11.55 4.61 -0.68
CA GLU A 103 12.74 3.80 -0.39
C GLU A 103 12.69 2.43 -1.09
N GLY A 104 11.48 1.90 -1.33
CA GLY A 104 11.24 0.69 -2.12
C GLY A 104 11.23 0.92 -3.63
N GLY A 105 11.45 2.15 -4.12
CA GLY A 105 11.52 2.47 -5.53
C GLY A 105 10.21 2.89 -6.19
N ALA A 106 9.15 3.18 -5.42
CA ALA A 106 7.89 3.70 -5.95
C ALA A 106 8.11 5.01 -6.72
N ASN A 107 7.41 5.17 -7.85
CA ASN A 107 7.57 6.33 -8.72
C ASN A 107 6.56 7.44 -8.37
N PRO A 108 6.99 8.56 -7.74
CA PRO A 108 6.08 9.64 -7.36
C PRO A 108 5.58 10.47 -8.56
N TYR A 109 6.13 10.24 -9.77
CA TYR A 109 5.72 10.91 -11.01
C TYR A 109 4.70 10.11 -11.81
N ALA A 110 4.44 8.85 -11.42
CA ALA A 110 3.40 8.04 -12.03
C ALA A 110 2.05 8.74 -11.91
N LYS A 111 1.31 8.75 -13.01
CA LYS A 111 0.04 9.48 -13.12
C LYS A 111 -1.11 8.57 -12.65
N ILE A 112 -1.96 9.10 -11.77
CA ILE A 112 -3.20 8.44 -11.36
C ILE A 112 -4.10 8.29 -12.60
N ILE A 113 -4.51 7.05 -12.89
CA ILE A 113 -5.48 6.74 -13.93
C ILE A 113 -6.81 6.43 -13.26
N SER A 114 -7.76 7.37 -13.33
CA SER A 114 -9.02 7.27 -12.60
C SER A 114 -10.18 7.81 -13.43
N GLN A 115 -11.38 7.26 -13.24
CA GLN A 115 -12.60 7.84 -13.81
C GLN A 115 -12.96 9.19 -13.15
N LYS A 116 -12.39 9.47 -11.97
CA LYS A 116 -12.60 10.74 -11.27
C LYS A 116 -11.70 11.80 -11.86
N LYS A 117 -12.27 12.74 -12.64
CA LYS A 117 -11.54 13.85 -13.29
C LYS A 117 -10.62 14.64 -12.35
N LEU A 118 -11.02 14.81 -11.08
CA LEU A 118 -10.20 15.51 -10.10
C LEU A 118 -8.90 14.78 -9.72
N LEU A 119 -8.92 13.44 -9.76
CA LEU A 119 -7.76 12.60 -9.43
C LEU A 119 -6.94 12.29 -10.68
N ASN A 120 -7.62 12.02 -11.80
CA ASN A 120 -7.01 11.58 -13.04
C ASN A 120 -5.94 12.57 -13.53
N GLY A 121 -4.76 12.04 -13.87
CA GLY A 121 -3.64 12.82 -14.39
C GLY A 121 -2.81 13.56 -13.34
N ASN A 122 -3.14 13.43 -12.05
CA ASN A 122 -2.25 13.91 -10.98
C ASN A 122 -1.15 12.87 -10.72
N ASN A 123 0.07 13.32 -10.50
CA ASN A 123 1.13 12.55 -9.83
C ASN A 123 1.07 12.77 -8.31
N SER A 124 1.99 12.16 -7.55
CA SER A 124 1.96 12.25 -6.08
C SER A 124 2.12 13.68 -5.54
N PHE A 125 2.88 14.53 -6.22
CA PHE A 125 3.07 15.93 -5.81
C PHE A 125 1.81 16.77 -6.06
N GLU A 126 1.26 16.67 -7.27
CA GLU A 126 0.01 17.35 -7.67
C GLU A 126 -1.17 16.86 -6.83
N PHE A 127 -1.20 15.57 -6.51
CA PHE A 127 -2.23 15.00 -5.66
C PHE A 127 -2.15 15.51 -4.21
N LEU A 128 -0.93 15.64 -3.65
CA LEU A 128 -0.74 16.26 -2.34
C LEU A 128 -1.22 17.71 -2.33
N GLU A 129 -0.88 18.48 -3.38
CA GLU A 129 -1.34 19.86 -3.56
C GLU A 129 -2.86 19.96 -3.62
N LEU A 130 -3.50 19.08 -4.38
CA LEU A 130 -4.95 18.99 -4.45
C LEU A 130 -5.57 18.76 -3.06
N LEU A 131 -5.01 17.84 -2.27
CA LEU A 131 -5.53 17.53 -0.93
C LEU A 131 -5.34 18.71 0.05
N GLU A 132 -4.19 19.38 0.01
CA GLU A 132 -3.93 20.58 0.82
C GLU A 132 -4.89 21.73 0.46
N ALA A 133 -5.17 21.92 -0.83
CA ALA A 133 -6.14 22.91 -1.29
C ALA A 133 -7.57 22.61 -0.81
N ARG A 134 -7.94 21.32 -0.71
CA ARG A 134 -9.27 20.86 -0.28
C ARG A 134 -9.45 20.84 1.23
N ASP A 135 -8.40 20.55 1.99
CA ASP A 135 -8.44 20.49 3.46
C ASP A 135 -7.22 21.18 4.08
N LYS A 136 -7.29 22.51 4.15
CA LYS A 136 -6.24 23.36 4.72
C LYS A 136 -6.01 23.15 6.22
N ARG A 137 -6.93 22.46 6.92
CA ARG A 137 -6.82 22.21 8.38
C ARG A 137 -5.94 21.01 8.68
N ARG A 138 -5.81 20.06 7.75
CA ARG A 138 -5.03 18.85 7.96
C ARG A 138 -3.54 19.16 7.75
N ASN A 139 -2.74 18.96 8.78
CA ASN A 139 -1.29 19.15 8.67
C ASN A 139 -0.66 18.05 7.81
N ARG A 140 -0.12 18.45 6.66
CA ARG A 140 0.55 17.60 5.67
C ARG A 140 2.04 17.94 5.51
N GLN A 141 2.62 18.74 6.40
CA GLN A 141 4.03 19.17 6.33
C GLN A 141 5.00 17.98 6.33
N ALA A 142 4.69 16.92 7.09
CA ALA A 142 5.51 15.72 7.10
C ALA A 142 5.50 15.00 5.74
N LEU A 143 4.37 15.00 5.01
CA LEU A 143 4.33 14.48 3.63
C LEU A 143 5.21 15.31 2.70
N ARG A 144 5.13 16.65 2.77
CA ARG A 144 5.99 17.55 1.99
C ARG A 144 7.47 17.28 2.24
N LYS A 145 7.85 17.08 3.50
CA LYS A 145 9.24 16.78 3.87
C LYS A 145 9.72 15.44 3.30
N VAL A 146 8.86 14.42 3.28
CA VAL A 146 9.21 13.09 2.78
C VAL A 146 9.25 13.06 1.25
N LEU A 147 8.22 13.61 0.59
CA LEU A 147 8.09 13.62 -0.86
C LEU A 147 9.13 14.57 -1.50
N GLY A 148 9.55 15.60 -0.77
CA GLY A 148 10.49 16.60 -1.24
C GLY A 148 9.86 17.57 -2.24
N THR A 149 10.71 18.26 -2.98
CA THR A 149 10.28 19.09 -4.12
C THR A 149 10.31 18.26 -5.41
N PRO A 150 9.34 18.46 -6.33
CA PRO A 150 9.46 17.94 -7.68
C PRO A 150 10.80 18.39 -8.29
N ARG A 151 11.51 17.49 -8.96
CA ARG A 151 12.78 17.75 -9.65
C ARG A 151 12.62 17.61 -11.14
#